data_AF-A0A7V2S9H5-F1
#
_entry.id   AF-A0A7V2S9H5-F1
#
_cell.length_a   1.000
_cell.length_b   1.000
_cell.length_c   1.000
_cell.angle_alpha   90.00
_cell.angle_beta   90.00
_cell.angle_gamma   90.00
#
_symmetry.space_group_name_H-M   'P 1'
#
loop_
_entity.id
_entity.type
_entity.pdbx_description
1 polymer ?
#
loop_
_entity_poly.entity_id
_entity_poly.type
_entity_poly.pdbx_seq_one_letter_code
_entity_poly.pdbx_strand_id
1 'polypeptide(L)'
;MLFLILQETFMQGMTQSNPENIPDLSLIASSTQDEHEKEALIQTIQSLSLELQQTLVIDNLLHIFCEKVAALIPCDSVAYENSVKDISWQSGETAQHLCQYELTLNDESLGSVCCTRSHPFSAHDLQVIEWLVAILIYPVRNALLYLEALSSALKDGLTGAGNRMAYDEAISREMDKALRNNQKMALLIIDIDHFKNFNDNYGHATGDKVLAAVCKEMQKTLRRSDLLFRYGGEEFAVILSPSDSHLAEQIAERLRQSIANLRLGQGKEKLSITISLGAAEIKQKDTPEKIFKRADKALYSAKNNGRNQVGIAA
;
A
#
# COMPACT_ATOMS: atom_id res chain seq x y z
N MET A 1 17.92 -27.35 -15.97
CA MET A 1 18.74 -28.16 -15.03
C MET A 1 19.97 -27.39 -14.57
N LEU A 2 20.77 -26.77 -15.47
CA LEU A 2 21.84 -25.83 -15.07
C LEU A 2 21.31 -24.61 -14.29
N PHE A 3 20.14 -24.08 -14.68
CA PHE A 3 19.47 -22.91 -14.08
C PHE A 3 19.11 -23.08 -12.59
N LEU A 4 18.69 -24.29 -12.18
CA LEU A 4 18.34 -24.59 -10.78
C LEU A 4 19.58 -24.82 -9.91
N ILE A 5 20.64 -25.40 -10.47
CA ILE A 5 21.87 -25.73 -9.73
C ILE A 5 22.68 -24.46 -9.43
N LEU A 6 22.70 -23.49 -10.35
CA LEU A 6 23.34 -22.19 -10.11
C LEU A 6 22.56 -21.35 -9.09
N GLN A 7 21.22 -21.32 -9.14
CA GLN A 7 20.41 -20.64 -8.11
C GLN A 7 20.65 -21.20 -6.70
N GLU A 8 20.64 -22.52 -6.50
CA GLU A 8 20.86 -23.11 -5.17
C GLU A 8 22.28 -22.85 -4.65
N THR A 9 23.31 -22.96 -5.50
CA THR A 9 24.71 -22.79 -5.09
C THR A 9 25.03 -21.32 -4.80
N PHE A 10 24.48 -20.39 -5.59
CA PHE A 10 24.70 -18.96 -5.46
C PHE A 10 23.92 -18.37 -4.26
N MET A 11 22.70 -18.85 -4.02
CA MET A 11 21.91 -18.50 -2.82
C MET A 11 22.51 -19.10 -1.55
N GLN A 12 23.04 -20.33 -1.58
CA GLN A 12 23.78 -20.90 -0.44
C GLN A 12 25.01 -20.06 -0.05
N GLY A 13 25.73 -19.51 -1.04
CA GLY A 13 26.84 -18.58 -0.81
C GLY A 13 26.43 -17.25 -0.16
N MET A 14 25.21 -16.75 -0.41
CA MET A 14 24.67 -15.56 0.28
C MET A 14 24.21 -15.87 1.71
N THR A 15 23.84 -17.11 2.02
CA THR A 15 23.36 -17.51 3.37
C THR A 15 24.46 -17.85 4.38
N GLN A 16 25.69 -18.18 3.93
CA GLN A 16 26.81 -18.47 4.83
C GLN A 16 27.63 -17.22 5.11
N SER A 17 27.29 -16.53 6.21
CA SER A 17 28.17 -15.56 6.88
C SER A 17 28.82 -14.49 5.99
N ASN A 18 28.09 -13.92 5.03
CA ASN A 18 28.54 -12.71 4.33
C ASN A 18 27.79 -11.48 4.89
N PRO A 19 28.43 -10.63 5.71
CA PRO A 19 27.79 -9.45 6.29
C PRO A 19 27.36 -8.41 5.25
N GLU A 20 27.84 -8.51 4.00
CA GLU A 20 27.55 -7.56 2.92
C GLU A 20 26.45 -8.05 1.96
N ASN A 21 25.90 -9.26 2.13
CA ASN A 21 24.94 -9.89 1.19
C ASN A 21 25.39 -9.82 -0.29
N ILE A 22 26.71 -9.82 -0.51
CA ILE A 22 27.28 -9.86 -1.86
C ILE A 22 27.35 -11.34 -2.26
N PRO A 23 26.91 -11.69 -3.47
CA PRO A 23 27.10 -13.06 -3.94
C PRO A 23 28.58 -13.45 -3.96
N ASP A 24 28.87 -14.75 -3.83
CA ASP A 24 30.25 -15.24 -3.85
C ASP A 24 30.90 -14.90 -5.21
N LEU A 25 31.69 -13.83 -5.22
CA LEU A 25 32.37 -13.28 -6.40
C LEU A 25 33.39 -14.28 -6.98
N SER A 26 33.75 -15.35 -6.25
CA SER A 26 34.58 -16.42 -6.77
C SER A 26 33.88 -17.29 -7.82
N LEU A 27 32.55 -17.34 -7.83
CA LEU A 27 31.75 -18.05 -8.86
C LEU A 27 31.65 -17.26 -10.18
N ILE A 28 31.77 -15.92 -10.10
CA ILE A 28 31.89 -15.02 -11.27
C ILE A 28 33.16 -15.36 -12.07
N ALA A 29 34.20 -15.85 -11.38
CA ALA A 29 35.56 -16.08 -11.88
C ALA A 29 35.72 -17.25 -12.87
N SER A 30 34.64 -17.91 -13.32
CA SER A 30 34.70 -19.05 -14.26
C SER A 30 34.23 -18.74 -15.69
N SER A 31 33.79 -17.50 -15.96
CA SER A 31 33.02 -17.14 -17.15
C SER A 31 33.78 -16.35 -18.24
N THR A 32 34.85 -15.64 -17.87
CA THR A 32 35.60 -14.77 -18.79
C THR A 32 37.10 -15.09 -18.73
N GLN A 33 37.76 -15.17 -19.90
CA GLN A 33 39.22 -15.35 -20.00
C GLN A 33 39.99 -14.02 -19.86
N ASP A 34 39.28 -12.89 -19.90
CA ASP A 34 39.84 -11.55 -19.78
C ASP A 34 39.77 -11.05 -18.32
N GLU A 35 40.92 -10.95 -17.67
CA GLU A 35 41.04 -10.47 -16.29
C GLU A 35 40.61 -9.00 -16.14
N HIS A 36 40.71 -8.17 -17.18
CA HIS A 36 40.28 -6.76 -17.10
C HIS A 36 38.75 -6.61 -17.12
N GLU A 37 38.05 -7.36 -17.98
CA GLU A 37 36.58 -7.36 -18.02
C GLU A 37 36.01 -7.90 -16.69
N LYS A 38 36.67 -8.93 -16.14
CA LYS A 38 36.32 -9.51 -14.84
C LYS A 38 36.45 -8.52 -13.69
N GLU A 39 37.57 -7.79 -13.62
CA GLU A 39 37.78 -6.78 -12.58
C GLU A 39 36.77 -5.64 -12.67
N ALA A 40 36.44 -5.18 -13.89
CA ALA A 40 35.43 -4.16 -14.12
C ALA A 40 34.01 -4.61 -13.70
N LEU A 41 33.66 -5.87 -13.99
CA LEU A 41 32.38 -6.45 -13.58
C LEU A 41 32.26 -6.55 -12.05
N ILE A 42 33.32 -7.01 -11.37
CA ILE A 42 33.36 -7.08 -9.90
C ILE A 42 33.19 -5.70 -9.29
N GLN A 43 33.91 -4.69 -9.78
CA GLN A 43 33.77 -3.31 -9.30
C GLN A 43 32.36 -2.78 -9.53
N THR A 44 31.74 -3.09 -10.67
CA THR A 44 30.38 -2.68 -10.98
C THR A 44 29.37 -3.34 -10.04
N ILE A 45 29.51 -4.64 -9.78
CA ILE A 45 28.66 -5.38 -8.83
C ILE A 45 28.79 -4.83 -7.42
N GLN A 46 30.01 -4.53 -6.96
CA GLN A 46 30.24 -3.93 -5.64
C GLN A 46 29.63 -2.52 -5.54
N SER A 47 29.84 -1.68 -6.55
CA SER A 47 29.23 -0.33 -6.61
C SER A 47 27.72 -0.40 -6.60
N LEU A 48 27.12 -1.25 -7.45
CA LEU A 48 25.68 -1.44 -7.54
C LEU A 48 25.10 -1.94 -6.21
N SER A 49 25.74 -2.93 -5.56
CA SER A 49 25.30 -3.42 -4.26
C SER A 49 25.25 -2.30 -3.22
N LEU A 50 26.27 -1.44 -3.17
CA LEU A 50 26.31 -0.30 -2.25
C LEU A 50 25.25 0.76 -2.59
N GLU A 51 25.09 1.11 -3.87
CA GLU A 51 24.11 2.10 -4.33
C GLU A 51 22.67 1.66 -4.04
N LEU A 52 22.34 0.39 -4.30
CA LEU A 52 21.01 -0.17 -4.05
C LEU A 52 20.65 -0.19 -2.56
N GLN A 53 21.63 -0.31 -1.67
CA GLN A 53 21.41 -0.26 -0.22
C GLN A 53 21.08 1.14 0.32
N GLN A 54 21.28 2.21 -0.47
CA GLN A 54 21.06 3.59 -0.03
C GLN A 54 19.60 4.06 -0.14
N THR A 55 18.72 3.25 -0.70
CA THR A 55 17.30 3.59 -0.89
C THR A 55 16.37 2.43 -0.50
N LEU A 56 15.21 2.77 0.05
CA LEU A 56 14.07 1.85 0.22
C LEU A 56 12.91 2.18 -0.72
N VAL A 57 13.07 3.21 -1.55
CA VAL A 57 12.08 3.60 -2.56
C VAL A 57 12.27 2.73 -3.79
N ILE A 58 11.27 1.90 -4.11
CA ILE A 58 11.38 0.88 -5.15
C ILE A 58 11.63 1.47 -6.54
N ASP A 59 11.00 2.61 -6.88
CA ASP A 59 11.22 3.27 -8.17
C ASP A 59 12.67 3.72 -8.35
N ASN A 60 13.27 4.31 -7.31
CA ASN A 60 14.69 4.73 -7.35
C ASN A 60 15.62 3.52 -7.44
N LEU A 61 15.30 2.45 -6.71
CA LEU A 61 16.06 1.20 -6.71
C LEU A 61 16.10 0.58 -8.11
N LEU A 62 14.94 0.47 -8.76
CA LEU A 62 14.80 -0.07 -10.11
C LEU A 62 15.48 0.83 -11.16
N HIS A 63 15.45 2.14 -10.97
CA HIS A 63 16.17 3.09 -11.82
C HIS A 63 17.69 2.88 -11.74
N ILE A 64 18.27 2.86 -10.53
CA ILE A 64 19.71 2.61 -10.30
C ILE A 64 20.12 1.28 -10.96
N PHE A 65 19.32 0.24 -10.74
CA PHE A 65 19.57 -1.07 -11.34
C PHE A 65 19.57 -1.02 -12.88
N CYS A 66 18.53 -0.42 -13.48
CA CYS A 66 18.41 -0.32 -14.91
C CYS A 66 19.56 0.45 -15.55
N GLU A 67 20.02 1.55 -14.94
CA GLU A 67 21.16 2.31 -15.43
C GLU A 67 22.45 1.47 -15.47
N LYS A 68 22.69 0.66 -14.42
CA LYS A 68 23.87 -0.22 -14.36
C LYS A 68 23.75 -1.41 -15.33
N VAL A 69 22.56 -2.01 -15.45
CA VAL A 69 22.32 -3.08 -16.44
C VAL A 69 22.59 -2.54 -17.84
N ALA A 70 22.04 -1.39 -18.20
CA ALA A 70 22.22 -0.79 -19.52
C ALA A 70 23.69 -0.44 -19.84
N ALA A 71 24.50 -0.13 -18.82
CA ALA A 71 25.93 0.14 -18.97
C ALA A 71 26.76 -1.11 -19.25
N LEU A 72 26.33 -2.29 -18.78
CA LEU A 72 27.01 -3.57 -18.98
C LEU A 72 26.46 -4.35 -20.17
N ILE A 73 25.15 -4.29 -20.38
CA ILE A 73 24.41 -5.07 -21.38
C ILE A 73 23.40 -4.13 -22.06
N PRO A 74 23.55 -3.86 -23.36
CA PRO A 74 22.58 -3.10 -24.12
C PRO A 74 21.20 -3.78 -24.06
N CYS A 75 20.26 -3.11 -23.38
CA CYS A 75 18.86 -3.50 -23.29
C CYS A 75 17.99 -2.36 -23.84
N ASP A 76 16.97 -2.70 -24.61
CA ASP A 76 15.98 -1.71 -25.11
C ASP A 76 14.94 -1.40 -24.02
N SER A 77 14.64 -2.38 -23.16
CA SER A 77 13.87 -2.15 -21.94
C SER A 77 14.28 -3.03 -20.76
N VAL A 78 13.99 -2.52 -19.56
CA VAL A 78 13.98 -3.27 -18.30
C VAL A 78 12.65 -2.99 -17.61
N ALA A 79 11.97 -4.03 -17.17
CA ALA A 79 10.70 -3.96 -16.47
C ALA A 79 10.75 -4.78 -15.18
N TYR A 80 9.97 -4.34 -14.20
CA TYR A 80 9.75 -5.05 -12.96
C TYR A 80 8.25 -5.10 -12.66
N GLU A 81 7.76 -6.28 -12.30
CA GLU A 81 6.38 -6.51 -11.93
C GLU A 81 6.29 -7.24 -10.59
N ASN A 82 5.39 -6.77 -9.72
CA ASN A 82 4.99 -7.49 -8.52
C ASN A 82 3.47 -7.51 -8.43
N SER A 83 2.88 -8.65 -8.80
CA SER A 83 1.43 -8.84 -8.85
C SER A 83 0.76 -8.80 -7.46
N VAL A 84 1.49 -9.18 -6.40
CA VAL A 84 0.97 -9.20 -5.02
C VAL A 84 0.78 -7.79 -4.49
N LYS A 85 1.68 -6.86 -4.83
CA LYS A 85 1.67 -5.47 -4.37
C LYS A 85 1.18 -4.48 -5.43
N ASP A 86 0.72 -4.97 -6.59
CA ASP A 86 0.24 -4.17 -7.73
C ASP A 86 1.27 -3.13 -8.21
N ILE A 87 2.53 -3.56 -8.30
CA ILE A 87 3.64 -2.71 -8.74
C ILE A 87 4.00 -3.10 -10.17
N SER A 88 4.03 -2.11 -11.07
CA SER A 88 4.49 -2.25 -12.44
C SER A 88 5.42 -1.09 -12.75
N TRP A 89 6.64 -1.40 -13.13
CA TRP A 89 7.67 -0.42 -13.46
C TRP A 89 8.35 -0.82 -14.77
N GLN A 90 8.64 0.15 -15.63
CA GLN A 90 9.33 -0.09 -16.89
C GLN A 90 10.19 1.12 -17.27
N SER A 91 11.38 0.85 -17.79
CA SER A 91 12.24 1.81 -18.48
C SER A 91 12.51 1.32 -19.90
N GLY A 92 12.38 2.21 -20.88
CA GLY A 92 12.58 1.90 -22.30
C GLY A 92 11.37 1.27 -23.00
N GLU A 93 11.57 0.87 -24.26
CA GLU A 93 10.52 0.30 -25.12
C GLU A 93 10.72 -1.20 -25.30
N THR A 94 9.62 -1.96 -25.17
CA THR A 94 9.64 -3.41 -25.29
C THR A 94 10.05 -3.84 -26.70
N ALA A 95 11.02 -4.74 -26.78
CA ALA A 95 11.54 -5.30 -28.02
C ALA A 95 11.31 -6.82 -28.12
N GLN A 96 11.73 -7.41 -29.25
CA GLN A 96 11.36 -8.77 -29.64
C GLN A 96 11.93 -9.87 -28.75
N HIS A 97 13.20 -9.74 -28.33
CA HIS A 97 13.87 -10.76 -27.55
C HIS A 97 13.78 -10.40 -26.06
N LEU A 98 13.38 -11.36 -25.23
CA LEU A 98 13.18 -11.16 -23.79
C LEU A 98 13.91 -12.21 -22.97
N CYS A 99 14.37 -11.81 -21.79
CA CYS A 99 14.72 -12.71 -20.71
C CYS A 99 14.01 -12.25 -19.44
N GLN A 100 13.43 -13.18 -18.70
CA GLN A 100 12.68 -12.90 -17.48
C GLN A 100 13.21 -13.76 -16.33
N TYR A 101 13.36 -13.15 -15.17
CA TYR A 101 13.81 -13.78 -13.94
C TYR A 101 12.80 -13.52 -12.84
N GLU A 102 12.35 -14.60 -12.19
CA GLU A 102 11.54 -14.52 -10.98
C GLU A 102 12.45 -14.29 -9.77
N LEU A 103 12.17 -13.25 -9.00
CA LEU A 103 12.84 -12.97 -7.74
C LEU A 103 12.11 -13.74 -6.64
N THR A 104 12.79 -14.72 -6.06
CA THR A 104 12.24 -15.52 -4.96
C THR A 104 13.22 -15.62 -3.80
N LEU A 105 12.74 -15.51 -2.57
CA LEU A 105 13.53 -15.71 -1.37
C LEU A 105 12.72 -16.50 -0.33
N ASN A 106 13.24 -17.65 0.13
CA ASN A 106 12.55 -18.52 1.10
C ASN A 106 11.10 -18.85 0.70
N ASP A 107 10.88 -19.24 -0.55
CA ASP A 107 9.57 -19.51 -1.17
C ASP A 107 8.61 -18.29 -1.27
N GLU A 108 9.04 -17.10 -0.88
CA GLU A 108 8.31 -15.85 -1.10
C GLU A 108 8.66 -15.26 -2.47
N SER A 109 7.64 -14.96 -3.29
CA SER A 109 7.82 -14.23 -4.55
C SER A 109 7.95 -12.74 -4.29
N LEU A 110 9.05 -12.16 -4.75
CA LEU A 110 9.34 -10.73 -4.69
C LEU A 110 8.96 -10.02 -6.00
N GLY A 111 8.47 -10.74 -7.01
CA GLY A 111 8.16 -10.21 -8.33
C GLY A 111 9.11 -10.72 -9.41
N SER A 112 9.01 -10.16 -10.61
CA SER A 112 9.80 -10.58 -11.78
C SER A 112 10.51 -9.40 -12.42
N VAL A 113 11.74 -9.60 -12.87
CA VAL A 113 12.50 -8.66 -13.70
C VAL A 113 12.52 -9.18 -15.13
N CYS A 114 12.15 -8.34 -16.09
CA CYS A 114 12.16 -8.66 -17.51
C CYS A 114 13.04 -7.66 -18.26
N CYS A 115 14.03 -8.14 -19.00
CA CYS A 115 14.82 -7.33 -19.91
C CYS A 115 14.45 -7.68 -21.34
N THR A 116 14.30 -6.68 -22.20
CA THR A 116 14.06 -6.91 -23.62
C THR A 116 15.03 -6.14 -24.50
N ARG A 117 15.32 -6.70 -25.68
CA ARG A 117 16.13 -6.05 -26.70
C ARG A 117 15.83 -6.57 -28.12
N SER A 118 16.34 -5.85 -29.12
CA SER A 118 16.11 -6.05 -30.55
C SER A 118 16.86 -7.25 -31.14
N HIS A 119 17.82 -7.83 -30.41
CA HIS A 119 18.64 -8.97 -30.83
C HIS A 119 18.75 -10.03 -29.72
N PRO A 120 18.99 -11.31 -30.05
CA PRO A 120 19.01 -12.39 -29.05
C PRO A 120 20.05 -12.18 -27.94
N PHE A 121 19.73 -12.55 -26.70
CA PHE A 121 20.68 -12.60 -25.58
C PHE A 121 21.72 -13.70 -25.78
N SER A 122 23.00 -13.38 -25.65
CA SER A 122 24.07 -14.38 -25.62
C SER A 122 24.11 -15.11 -24.28
N ALA A 123 24.78 -16.26 -24.22
CA ALA A 123 24.95 -16.98 -22.95
C ALA A 123 25.70 -16.13 -21.91
N HIS A 124 26.66 -15.30 -22.35
CA HIS A 124 27.36 -14.36 -21.48
C HIS A 124 26.41 -13.27 -20.97
N ASP A 125 25.58 -12.68 -21.83
CA ASP A 125 24.60 -11.66 -21.42
C ASP A 125 23.68 -12.23 -20.34
N LEU A 126 23.11 -13.42 -20.57
CA LEU A 126 22.21 -14.06 -19.62
C LEU A 126 22.89 -14.28 -18.26
N GLN A 127 24.13 -14.76 -18.26
CA GLN A 127 24.89 -14.98 -17.03
C GLN A 127 25.16 -13.69 -16.25
N VAL A 128 25.49 -12.59 -16.93
CA VAL A 128 25.68 -11.30 -16.26
C VAL A 128 24.36 -10.75 -15.72
N ILE A 129 23.25 -10.89 -16.47
CA ILE A 129 21.92 -10.50 -15.97
C ILE A 129 21.55 -11.31 -14.74
N GLU A 130 21.79 -12.63 -14.73
CA GLU A 130 21.55 -13.49 -13.57
C GLU A 130 22.26 -12.98 -12.31
N TRP A 131 23.52 -12.57 -12.42
CA TRP A 131 24.26 -11.99 -11.29
C TRP A 131 23.70 -10.66 -10.84
N LEU A 132 23.38 -9.77 -11.79
CA LEU A 132 22.82 -8.46 -11.46
C LEU A 132 21.46 -8.61 -10.77
N VAL A 133 20.59 -9.47 -11.29
CA VAL A 133 19.27 -9.78 -10.73
C VAL A 133 19.40 -10.39 -9.32
N ALA A 134 20.40 -11.21 -9.06
CA ALA A 134 20.61 -11.76 -7.72
C ALA A 134 20.94 -10.67 -6.68
N ILE A 135 21.65 -9.60 -7.07
CA ILE A 135 21.93 -8.45 -6.19
C ILE A 135 20.63 -7.70 -5.83
N LEU A 136 19.60 -7.74 -6.68
CA LEU A 136 18.31 -7.10 -6.40
C LEU A 136 17.48 -7.78 -5.33
N ILE A 137 17.70 -9.06 -5.05
CA ILE A 137 16.82 -9.86 -4.18
C ILE A 137 16.61 -9.18 -2.82
N TYR A 138 17.69 -8.85 -2.10
CA TYR A 138 17.59 -8.22 -0.78
C TYR A 138 17.14 -6.76 -0.81
N PRO A 139 17.66 -5.87 -1.68
CA PRO A 139 17.17 -4.51 -1.83
C PRO A 139 15.67 -4.45 -2.16
N VAL A 140 15.19 -5.24 -3.12
CA VAL A 140 13.77 -5.31 -3.48
C VAL A 140 12.95 -5.81 -2.30
N ARG A 141 13.37 -6.90 -1.64
CA ARG A 141 12.72 -7.37 -0.41
C ARG A 141 12.60 -6.27 0.63
N ASN A 142 13.67 -5.54 0.91
CA ASN A 142 13.67 -4.47 1.90
C ASN A 142 12.74 -3.32 1.50
N ALA A 143 12.71 -2.94 0.21
CA ALA A 143 11.78 -1.94 -0.31
C ALA A 143 10.31 -2.39 -0.20
N LEU A 144 10.02 -3.66 -0.49
CA LEU A 144 8.68 -4.23 -0.36
C LEU A 144 8.23 -4.32 1.11
N LEU A 145 9.11 -4.72 2.02
CA LEU A 145 8.85 -4.70 3.47
C LEU A 145 8.63 -3.28 3.99
N TYR A 146 9.40 -2.31 3.50
CA TYR A 146 9.21 -0.91 3.83
C TYR A 146 7.86 -0.39 3.34
N LEU A 147 7.47 -0.71 2.09
CA LEU A 147 6.16 -0.37 1.55
C LEU A 147 5.01 -0.99 2.36
N GLU A 148 5.17 -2.24 2.80
CA GLU A 148 4.20 -2.91 3.67
C GLU A 148 4.12 -2.26 5.06
N ALA A 149 5.25 -1.89 5.64
CA ALA A 149 5.31 -1.17 6.91
C ALA A 149 4.61 0.19 6.80
N LEU A 150 4.83 0.94 5.71
CA LEU A 150 4.14 2.20 5.45
C LEU A 150 2.63 1.99 5.27
N SER A 151 2.22 0.98 4.49
CA SER A 151 0.80 0.67 4.30
C SER A 151 0.11 0.32 5.62
N SER A 152 0.79 -0.45 6.48
CA SER A 152 0.31 -0.82 7.81
C SER A 152 0.28 0.37 8.76
N ALA A 153 1.26 1.28 8.67
CA ALA A 153 1.32 2.51 9.46
C ALA A 153 0.17 3.48 9.15
N LEU A 154 -0.49 3.34 8.00
CA LEU A 154 -1.66 4.13 7.61
C LEU A 154 -2.99 3.41 7.87
N LYS A 155 -2.97 2.19 8.39
CA LYS A 155 -4.18 1.43 8.74
C LYS A 155 -4.38 1.35 10.24
N ASP A 156 -5.63 1.22 10.65
CA ASP A 156 -6.00 0.86 12.02
C ASP A 156 -5.92 -0.66 12.20
N GLY A 157 -5.10 -1.11 13.15
CA GLY A 157 -4.82 -2.55 13.34
C GLY A 157 -6.03 -3.39 13.78
N LEU A 158 -7.07 -2.77 14.35
CA LEU A 158 -8.29 -3.48 14.76
C LEU A 158 -9.30 -3.61 13.63
N THR A 159 -9.53 -2.52 12.89
CA THR A 159 -10.64 -2.41 11.94
C THR A 159 -10.22 -2.52 10.48
N GLY A 160 -8.92 -2.37 10.17
CA GLY A 160 -8.38 -2.36 8.82
C GLY A 160 -8.73 -1.13 7.98
N ALA A 161 -9.51 -0.18 8.52
CA ALA A 161 -9.74 1.13 7.90
C ALA A 161 -8.46 1.97 7.91
N GLY A 162 -8.44 3.08 7.17
CA GLY A 162 -7.37 4.06 7.34
C GLY A 162 -7.36 4.59 8.77
N ASN A 163 -6.19 4.89 9.34
CA ASN A 163 -6.13 5.52 10.66
C ASN A 163 -6.20 7.06 10.55
N ARG A 164 -6.04 7.76 11.67
CA ARG A 164 -6.05 9.22 11.72
C ARG A 164 -4.96 9.87 10.84
N MET A 165 -3.75 9.30 10.80
CA MET A 165 -2.68 9.82 9.95
C MET A 165 -3.07 9.71 8.47
N ALA A 166 -3.63 8.56 8.07
CA ALA A 166 -4.13 8.37 6.70
C ALA A 166 -5.29 9.32 6.36
N TYR A 167 -6.16 9.64 7.33
CA TYR A 167 -7.21 10.64 7.15
C TYR A 167 -6.61 12.03 6.88
N ASP A 168 -5.65 12.48 7.69
CA ASP A 168 -5.05 13.81 7.58
C ASP A 168 -4.34 14.02 6.21
N GLU A 169 -3.69 12.97 5.70
CA GLU A 169 -3.11 12.96 4.35
C GLU A 169 -4.17 12.97 3.25
N ALA A 170 -5.21 12.12 3.39
CA ALA A 170 -6.22 11.96 2.37
C ALA A 170 -7.13 13.18 2.23
N ILE A 171 -7.55 13.82 3.33
CA ILE A 171 -8.44 14.97 3.30
C ILE A 171 -7.82 16.13 2.53
N SER A 172 -6.53 16.41 2.77
CA SER A 172 -5.80 17.48 2.10
C SER A 172 -5.71 17.22 0.59
N ARG A 173 -5.33 15.99 0.21
CA ARG A 173 -5.21 15.57 -1.20
C ARG A 173 -6.54 15.61 -1.94
N GLU A 174 -7.61 15.08 -1.35
CA GLU A 174 -8.93 15.04 -1.98
C GLU A 174 -9.58 16.42 -2.07
N MET A 175 -9.39 17.29 -1.08
CA MET A 175 -9.84 18.69 -1.15
C MET A 175 -9.16 19.44 -2.30
N ASP A 176 -7.83 19.31 -2.41
CA ASP A 176 -7.05 19.92 -3.49
C ASP A 176 -7.51 19.45 -4.87
N LYS A 177 -7.76 18.14 -5.01
CA LYS A 177 -8.28 17.55 -6.25
C LYS A 177 -9.67 18.06 -6.57
N ALA A 178 -10.57 18.11 -5.59
CA ALA A 178 -11.94 18.59 -5.75
C ALA A 178 -11.97 20.08 -6.16
N LEU A 179 -11.19 20.92 -5.48
CA LEU A 179 -11.12 22.36 -5.78
C LEU A 179 -10.52 22.64 -7.17
N ARG A 180 -9.44 21.95 -7.55
CA ARG A 180 -8.83 22.11 -8.88
C ARG A 180 -9.78 21.70 -10.02
N ASN A 181 -10.52 20.61 -9.82
CA ASN A 181 -11.42 20.07 -10.85
C ASN A 181 -12.85 20.62 -10.77
N ASN A 182 -13.11 21.58 -9.88
CA ASN A 182 -14.46 22.07 -9.57
C ASN A 182 -15.46 20.93 -9.30
N GLN A 183 -15.01 19.89 -8.60
CA GLN A 183 -15.79 18.72 -8.20
C GLN A 183 -16.32 18.92 -6.79
N LYS A 184 -17.52 18.38 -6.53
CA LYS A 184 -18.12 18.38 -5.21
C LYS A 184 -17.54 17.25 -4.37
N MET A 185 -17.35 17.50 -3.08
CA MET A 185 -16.85 16.53 -2.10
C MET A 185 -17.58 16.74 -0.78
N ALA A 186 -17.81 15.68 -0.03
CA ALA A 186 -18.38 15.76 1.30
C ALA A 186 -17.57 14.96 2.32
N LEU A 187 -17.63 15.39 3.58
CA LEU A 187 -17.05 14.72 4.73
C LEU A 187 -18.17 14.27 5.67
N LEU A 188 -18.12 13.01 6.08
CA LEU A 188 -18.93 12.46 7.17
C LEU A 188 -18.05 12.25 8.40
N ILE A 189 -18.52 12.68 9.57
CA ILE A 189 -17.98 12.28 10.87
C ILE A 189 -19.03 11.43 11.56
N ILE A 190 -18.61 10.28 12.07
CA ILE A 190 -19.46 9.20 12.55
C ILE A 190 -19.01 8.83 13.94
N ASP A 191 -19.96 8.58 14.83
CA ASP A 191 -19.71 8.13 16.19
C ASP A 191 -20.67 7.01 16.56
N ILE A 192 -20.12 5.99 17.23
CA ILE A 192 -20.91 4.88 17.73
C ILE A 192 -21.62 5.28 19.02
N ASP A 193 -22.96 5.26 18.96
CA ASP A 193 -23.78 5.73 20.06
C ASP A 193 -23.61 4.85 21.30
N HIS A 194 -23.36 5.50 22.45
CA HIS A 194 -23.27 4.86 23.76
C HIS A 194 -22.17 3.78 23.86
N PHE A 195 -21.12 3.85 23.05
CA PHE A 195 -20.10 2.80 23.00
C PHE A 195 -19.33 2.60 24.31
N LYS A 196 -19.08 3.68 25.07
CA LYS A 196 -18.57 3.54 26.45
C LYS A 196 -19.46 2.67 27.35
N ASN A 197 -20.77 2.96 27.39
CA ASN A 197 -21.73 2.18 28.18
C ASN A 197 -21.82 0.74 27.66
N PHE A 198 -21.69 0.52 26.35
CA PHE A 198 -21.60 -0.82 25.79
C PHE A 198 -20.37 -1.57 26.31
N ASN A 199 -19.19 -0.94 26.30
CA ASN A 199 -17.96 -1.53 26.85
C ASN A 199 -18.06 -1.82 28.35
N ASP A 200 -18.68 -0.92 29.11
CA ASP A 200 -18.87 -1.10 30.56
C ASP A 200 -19.76 -2.34 30.86
N ASN A 201 -20.73 -2.65 29.99
CA ASN A 201 -21.64 -3.80 30.17
C ASN A 201 -21.11 -5.12 29.60
N TYR A 202 -20.35 -5.09 28.48
CA TYR A 202 -19.95 -6.30 27.74
C TYR A 202 -18.44 -6.54 27.66
N GLY A 203 -17.63 -5.63 28.21
CA GLY A 203 -16.18 -5.67 28.21
C GLY A 203 -15.54 -5.22 26.88
N HIS A 204 -14.32 -4.70 26.98
CA HIS A 204 -13.57 -4.17 25.83
C HIS A 204 -13.37 -5.17 24.70
N ALA A 205 -13.11 -6.45 25.00
CA ALA A 205 -12.95 -7.48 23.98
C ALA A 205 -14.22 -7.68 23.12
N THR A 206 -15.40 -7.46 23.69
CA THR A 206 -16.67 -7.46 22.93
C THR A 206 -16.82 -6.17 22.15
N GLY A 207 -16.46 -5.03 22.75
CA GLY A 207 -16.37 -3.74 22.05
C GLY A 207 -15.52 -3.78 20.79
N ASP A 208 -14.34 -4.38 20.87
CA ASP A 208 -13.41 -4.52 19.75
C ASP A 208 -14.04 -5.30 18.58
N LYS A 209 -14.76 -6.39 18.89
CA LYS A 209 -15.53 -7.15 17.89
C LYS A 209 -16.63 -6.31 17.25
N VAL A 210 -17.29 -5.46 18.03
CA VAL A 210 -18.31 -4.54 17.52
C VAL A 210 -17.70 -3.48 16.61
N LEU A 211 -16.57 -2.88 16.99
CA LEU A 211 -15.84 -1.92 16.15
C LEU A 211 -15.47 -2.53 14.79
N ALA A 212 -14.90 -3.74 14.81
CA ALA A 212 -14.54 -4.45 13.59
C ALA A 212 -15.78 -4.78 12.72
N ALA A 213 -16.88 -5.20 13.34
CA ALA A 213 -18.13 -5.50 12.62
C ALA A 213 -18.79 -4.25 12.03
N VAL A 214 -18.80 -3.14 12.77
CA VAL A 214 -19.32 -1.85 12.33
C VAL A 214 -18.50 -1.30 11.17
N CYS A 215 -17.16 -1.32 11.27
CA CYS A 215 -16.28 -0.93 10.16
C CYS A 215 -16.56 -1.76 8.90
N LYS A 216 -16.62 -3.09 9.04
CA LYS A 216 -16.89 -4.00 7.92
C LYS A 216 -18.24 -3.72 7.27
N GLU A 217 -19.26 -3.39 8.06
CA GLU A 217 -20.58 -3.06 7.52
C GLU A 217 -20.61 -1.70 6.80
N MET A 218 -19.85 -0.71 7.30
CA MET A 218 -19.63 0.54 6.58
C MET A 218 -18.92 0.31 5.24
N GLN A 219 -17.85 -0.50 5.21
CA GLN A 219 -17.10 -0.81 3.98
C GLN A 219 -17.98 -1.48 2.90
N LYS A 220 -18.90 -2.36 3.27
CA LYS A 220 -19.86 -2.96 2.31
C LYS A 220 -20.86 -1.94 1.76
N THR A 221 -21.19 -0.94 2.57
CA THR A 221 -22.18 0.09 2.21
C THR A 221 -21.56 1.15 1.31
N LEU A 222 -20.31 1.51 1.57
CA LEU A 222 -19.54 2.52 0.83
C LEU A 222 -19.10 2.02 -0.55
N ARG A 223 -18.83 2.96 -1.47
CA ARG A 223 -18.24 2.66 -2.78
C ARG A 223 -16.74 2.48 -2.64
N ARG A 224 -16.10 1.83 -3.61
CA ARG A 224 -14.63 1.69 -3.66
C ARG A 224 -13.90 3.05 -3.70
N SER A 225 -14.54 4.08 -4.24
CA SER A 225 -14.01 5.46 -4.28
C SER A 225 -14.10 6.20 -2.96
N ASP A 226 -14.95 5.76 -2.04
CA ASP A 226 -15.16 6.41 -0.75
C ASP A 226 -14.06 5.97 0.22
N LEU A 227 -13.49 6.90 0.98
CA LEU A 227 -12.38 6.61 1.87
C LEU A 227 -12.89 6.56 3.32
N LEU A 228 -12.75 5.41 3.98
CA LEU A 228 -13.16 5.19 5.36
C LEU A 228 -11.96 5.16 6.30
N PHE A 229 -12.07 5.92 7.39
CA PHE A 229 -11.03 6.03 8.41
C PHE A 229 -11.60 5.81 9.81
N ARG A 230 -10.82 5.17 10.69
CA ARG A 230 -11.04 5.24 12.13
C ARG A 230 -10.27 6.43 12.67
N TYR A 231 -11.00 7.49 13.02
CA TYR A 231 -10.43 8.77 13.42
C TYR A 231 -10.08 8.81 14.92
N GLY A 232 -10.90 8.14 15.74
CA GLY A 232 -10.77 8.05 17.20
C GLY A 232 -11.08 6.66 17.73
N GLY A 233 -11.31 6.55 19.05
CA GLY A 233 -11.61 5.26 19.69
C GLY A 233 -12.89 4.60 19.16
N GLU A 234 -13.95 5.38 19.06
CA GLU A 234 -15.29 4.99 18.59
C GLU A 234 -15.80 5.88 17.44
N GLU A 235 -14.90 6.69 16.87
CA GLU A 235 -15.19 7.70 15.86
C GLU A 235 -14.60 7.30 14.50
N PHE A 236 -15.39 7.47 13.45
CA PHE A 236 -14.98 7.23 12.07
C PHE A 236 -15.17 8.48 11.23
N ALA A 237 -14.37 8.61 10.19
CA ALA A 237 -14.50 9.65 9.17
C ALA A 237 -14.65 9.01 7.80
N VAL A 238 -15.50 9.59 6.94
CA VAL A 238 -15.64 9.16 5.54
C VAL A 238 -15.50 10.34 4.61
N ILE A 239 -14.60 10.22 3.64
CA ILE A 239 -14.47 11.16 2.54
C ILE A 239 -15.24 10.63 1.34
N LEU A 240 -16.19 11.42 0.84
CA LEU A 240 -17.01 11.11 -0.32
C LEU A 240 -16.62 12.04 -1.49
N SER A 241 -16.07 11.47 -2.56
CA SER A 241 -15.60 12.24 -3.73
C SER A 241 -15.84 11.46 -5.04
N PRO A 242 -16.68 11.95 -5.97
CA PRO A 242 -17.47 13.18 -5.89
C PRO A 242 -18.76 12.98 -5.07
N SER A 243 -19.12 13.96 -4.24
CA SER A 243 -20.40 13.98 -3.52
C SER A 243 -20.83 15.38 -3.14
N ASP A 244 -22.13 15.67 -3.28
CA ASP A 244 -22.75 16.86 -2.73
C ASP A 244 -23.48 16.57 -1.42
N SER A 245 -24.03 17.61 -0.80
CA SER A 245 -24.79 17.51 0.45
C SER A 245 -25.94 16.51 0.38
N HIS A 246 -26.69 16.47 -0.74
CA HIS A 246 -27.81 15.54 -0.90
C HIS A 246 -27.35 14.08 -0.99
N LEU A 247 -26.33 13.80 -1.82
CA LEU A 247 -25.78 12.46 -1.92
C LEU A 247 -25.11 12.02 -0.60
N ALA A 248 -24.45 12.94 0.08
CA ALA A 248 -23.83 12.68 1.37
C ALA A 248 -24.87 12.30 2.44
N GLU A 249 -26.01 13.00 2.48
CA GLU A 249 -27.14 12.67 3.34
C GLU A 249 -27.70 11.28 3.05
N GLN A 250 -27.91 10.94 1.77
CA GLN A 250 -28.39 9.61 1.37
C GLN A 250 -27.43 8.49 1.80
N ILE A 251 -26.12 8.69 1.61
CA ILE A 251 -25.10 7.71 2.01
C ILE A 251 -25.05 7.60 3.54
N ALA A 252 -25.09 8.72 4.26
CA ALA A 252 -25.10 8.73 5.72
C ALA A 252 -26.32 8.01 6.29
N GLU A 253 -27.51 8.22 5.72
CA GLU A 253 -28.74 7.55 6.15
C GLU A 253 -28.68 6.04 5.88
N ARG A 254 -28.12 5.65 4.73
CA ARG A 254 -27.91 4.23 4.42
C ARG A 254 -26.93 3.56 5.39
N LEU A 255 -25.83 4.23 5.76
CA LEU A 255 -24.90 3.74 6.78
C LEU A 255 -25.62 3.58 8.12
N ARG A 256 -26.36 4.61 8.56
CA ARG A 256 -27.12 4.59 9.81
C ARG A 256 -28.09 3.42 9.88
N GLN A 257 -28.89 3.23 8.83
CA GLN A 257 -29.85 2.13 8.75
C GLN A 257 -29.15 0.77 8.71
N SER A 258 -28.05 0.64 7.97
CA SER A 258 -27.32 -0.64 7.90
C SER A 258 -26.76 -1.05 9.27
N ILE A 259 -26.14 -0.10 9.99
CA ILE A 259 -25.62 -0.36 11.34
C ILE A 259 -26.74 -0.62 12.35
N ALA A 260 -27.85 0.14 12.32
CA ALA A 260 -28.98 -0.10 13.20
C ALA A 260 -29.61 -1.50 13.01
N ASN A 261 -29.49 -2.07 11.80
CA ASN A 261 -29.96 -3.42 11.47
C ASN A 261 -28.89 -4.51 11.66
N LEU A 262 -27.65 -4.12 11.99
CA LEU A 262 -26.54 -5.05 12.18
C LEU A 262 -26.81 -5.92 13.41
N ARG A 263 -26.87 -7.24 13.21
CA ARG A 263 -27.06 -8.21 14.29
C ARG A 263 -25.70 -8.66 14.80
N LEU A 264 -25.38 -8.28 16.03
CA LEU A 264 -24.12 -8.63 16.69
C LEU A 264 -24.36 -9.75 17.72
N GLY A 265 -23.51 -10.78 17.70
CA GLY A 265 -23.56 -11.93 18.62
C GLY A 265 -23.98 -13.27 17.98
N GLN A 266 -23.77 -14.38 18.71
CA GLN A 266 -24.27 -15.72 18.38
C GLN A 266 -25.20 -16.20 19.52
N GLY A 267 -26.38 -16.73 19.20
CA GLY A 267 -27.31 -17.30 20.19
C GLY A 267 -28.49 -16.40 20.57
N LYS A 268 -28.85 -16.36 21.87
CA LYS A 268 -30.06 -15.67 22.38
C LYS A 268 -29.86 -14.18 22.69
N GLU A 269 -28.62 -13.71 22.84
CA GLU A 269 -28.34 -12.29 23.09
C GLU A 269 -28.14 -11.57 21.75
N LYS A 270 -29.10 -10.72 21.40
CA LYS A 270 -28.97 -9.78 20.28
C LYS A 270 -28.39 -8.48 20.80
N LEU A 271 -27.15 -8.21 20.46
CA LEU A 271 -26.52 -6.91 20.73
C LEU A 271 -26.93 -5.96 19.61
N SER A 272 -27.44 -4.79 19.97
CA SER A 272 -27.81 -3.73 19.03
C SER A 272 -26.94 -2.51 19.28
N ILE A 273 -26.48 -1.88 18.20
CA ILE A 273 -25.76 -0.62 18.27
C ILE A 273 -26.25 0.32 17.19
N THR A 274 -26.16 1.62 17.44
CA THR A 274 -26.52 2.66 16.47
C THR A 274 -25.36 3.61 16.29
N ILE A 275 -25.42 4.40 15.22
CA ILE A 275 -24.43 5.44 14.96
C ILE A 275 -25.16 6.77 14.74
N SER A 276 -24.52 7.85 15.19
CA SER A 276 -24.87 9.21 14.81
C SER A 276 -23.85 9.72 13.81
N LEU A 277 -24.29 10.52 12.84
CA LEU A 277 -23.43 11.03 11.78
C LEU A 277 -23.63 12.54 11.59
N GLY A 278 -22.57 13.24 11.25
CA GLY A 278 -22.60 14.62 10.77
C GLY A 278 -22.00 14.72 9.38
N ALA A 279 -22.70 15.35 8.44
CA ALA A 279 -22.24 15.51 7.06
C ALA A 279 -21.98 16.99 6.73
N ALA A 280 -20.93 17.27 5.97
CA ALA A 280 -20.65 18.60 5.43
C ALA A 280 -20.09 18.54 4.01
N GLU A 281 -20.66 19.32 3.08
CA GLU A 281 -20.14 19.51 1.72
C GLU A 281 -19.01 20.56 1.70
N ILE A 282 -17.91 20.30 0.99
CA ILE A 282 -16.79 21.23 0.85
C ILE A 282 -17.26 22.56 0.24
N LYS A 283 -16.71 23.67 0.76
CA LYS A 283 -16.90 25.03 0.22
C LYS A 283 -15.55 25.56 -0.31
N GLN A 284 -15.59 26.47 -1.27
CA GLN A 284 -14.41 26.96 -2.00
C GLN A 284 -13.27 27.53 -1.13
N LYS A 285 -13.57 28.00 0.10
CA LYS A 285 -12.61 28.58 1.05
C LYS A 285 -12.41 27.73 2.31
N ASP A 286 -12.80 26.45 2.25
CA ASP A 286 -12.58 25.53 3.34
C ASP A 286 -11.11 25.13 3.44
N THR A 287 -10.70 24.84 4.66
CA THR A 287 -9.51 24.07 5.00
C THR A 287 -9.97 22.75 5.61
N PRO A 288 -9.11 21.71 5.69
CA PRO A 288 -9.45 20.45 6.35
C PRO A 288 -10.10 20.63 7.73
N GLU A 289 -9.60 21.57 8.53
CA GLU A 289 -10.12 21.85 9.86
C GLU A 289 -11.51 22.50 9.83
N LYS A 290 -11.79 23.36 8.85
CA LYS A 290 -13.09 24.04 8.73
C LYS A 290 -14.19 23.06 8.33
N ILE A 291 -13.95 22.21 7.34
CA ILE A 291 -14.94 21.20 6.93
C ILE A 291 -15.16 20.18 8.05
N PHE A 292 -14.09 19.74 8.72
CA PHE A 292 -14.19 18.85 9.88
C PHE A 292 -15.05 19.46 10.99
N LYS A 293 -14.76 20.70 11.41
CA LYS A 293 -15.54 21.39 12.45
C LYS A 293 -17.03 21.52 12.12
N ARG A 294 -17.38 21.71 10.84
CA ARG A 294 -18.80 21.77 10.45
C ARG A 294 -19.46 20.41 10.51
N ALA A 295 -18.80 19.36 10.02
CA ALA A 295 -19.32 18.00 10.09
C ALA A 295 -19.45 17.54 11.57
N ASP A 296 -18.47 17.83 12.41
CA ASP A 296 -18.50 17.57 13.84
C ASP A 296 -19.64 18.32 14.56
N LYS A 297 -19.86 19.60 14.23
CA LYS A 297 -21.01 20.36 14.77
C LYS A 297 -22.35 19.73 14.36
N ALA A 298 -22.45 19.22 13.13
CA ALA A 298 -23.66 18.54 12.66
C ALA A 298 -23.87 17.20 13.39
N LEU A 299 -22.79 16.44 13.63
CA LEU A 299 -22.81 15.22 14.44
C LEU A 299 -23.26 15.51 15.87
N TYR A 300 -22.72 16.56 16.48
CA TYR A 300 -23.10 16.99 17.82
C TYR A 300 -24.61 17.31 17.91
N SER A 301 -25.16 17.95 16.89
CA SER A 301 -26.60 18.18 16.77
C SER A 301 -27.39 16.86 16.70
N ALA A 302 -26.94 15.88 15.91
CA ALA A 302 -27.59 14.57 15.81
C ALA A 302 -27.57 13.82 17.17
N LYS A 303 -26.45 13.87 17.89
CA LYS A 303 -26.35 13.27 19.24
C LYS A 303 -27.32 13.92 20.24
N ASN A 304 -27.45 15.24 20.21
CA ASN A 304 -28.35 15.97 21.11
C ASN A 304 -29.84 15.79 20.76
N ASN A 305 -30.16 15.53 19.49
CA ASN A 305 -31.52 15.28 19.03
C ASN A 305 -32.00 13.84 19.27
N GLY A 306 -31.27 13.06 20.07
CA GLY A 306 -31.66 11.70 20.45
C GLY A 306 -30.85 10.58 19.81
N ARG A 307 -29.72 10.91 19.15
CA ARG A 307 -28.81 9.94 18.51
C ARG A 307 -29.48 9.14 17.40
N ASN A 308 -28.75 8.16 16.83
CA ASN A 308 -29.22 7.34 15.72
C ASN A 308 -29.82 8.18 14.59
N GLN A 309 -29.12 9.25 14.22
CA GLN A 309 -29.58 10.29 13.29
C GLN A 309 -28.42 10.84 12.45
N VAL A 310 -28.79 11.44 11.32
CA VAL A 310 -27.88 12.21 10.46
C VAL A 310 -28.12 13.70 10.69
N GLY A 311 -27.07 14.43 11.00
CA GLY A 311 -27.05 15.89 10.99
C GLY A 311 -26.39 16.40 9.71
N ILE A 312 -26.98 17.40 9.06
CA ILE A 312 -26.42 18.04 7.87
C ILE A 312 -25.94 19.45 8.23
N ALA A 313 -24.70 19.77 7.89
CA ALA A 313 -24.17 21.12 8.02
C ALA A 313 -24.69 22.01 6.88
N ALA A 314 -25.19 23.19 7.25
CA ALA A 314 -25.56 24.25 6.30
C ALA A 314 -24.35 24.92 5.63
#